data_AF-A0A967WAZ2-F1
#
_entry.id   AF-A0A967WAZ2-F1
#
_cell.length_a   1.000
_cell.length_b   1.000
_cell.length_c   1.000
_cell.angle_alpha   90.00
_cell.angle_beta   90.00
_cell.angle_gamma   90.00
#
_symmetry.space_group_name_H-M   'P 1'
#
loop_
_entity.id
_entity.type
_entity.pdbx_description
1 polymer ?
#
loop_
_entity_poly.entity_id
_entity_poly.type
_entity_poly.pdbx_seq_one_letter_code
_entity_poly.pdbx_strand_id
1 'polypeptide(L)'
;MFDEDTWGSSADWDMWLRIAQAGYQFACLQEPLGAYRIQPDSMMSNVPKLEHGVFAVLDKVFADPKLPADVLAVKEQAYGGIHLWTAWRHYAAGRWDDAQRNLTHALELRPHLVAQPEHLLQHLCNDALSVRISNPVKFVKDVFGHLPPNADGLRGYHPQALGNVHVGLALRDYGAGD
;
A
#
# COMPACT_ATOMS: atom_id res chain seq x y z
N MET A 1 7.79 26.18 -4.24
CA MET A 1 9.21 25.79 -4.37
C MET A 1 9.31 24.30 -4.08
N PHE A 2 10.13 23.55 -4.81
CA PHE A 2 10.34 22.12 -4.52
C PHE A 2 10.98 21.99 -3.13
N ASP A 3 10.48 21.02 -2.36
CA ASP A 3 10.99 20.73 -1.03
C ASP A 3 12.21 19.80 -1.18
N GLU A 4 13.40 20.41 -1.07
CA GLU A 4 14.68 19.73 -1.11
C GLU A 4 15.01 19.02 0.22
N ASP A 5 14.04 18.71 1.08
CA ASP A 5 14.24 17.85 2.25
C ASP A 5 13.47 16.53 2.11
N THR A 6 12.50 16.45 1.18
CA THR A 6 11.66 15.27 0.93
C THR A 6 12.25 14.34 -0.16
N TRP A 7 13.50 13.89 0.00
CA TRP A 7 14.22 13.13 -1.04
C TRP A 7 13.77 11.67 -1.14
N GLY A 8 13.08 11.31 -2.22
CA GLY A 8 12.94 9.91 -2.61
C GLY A 8 11.82 9.63 -3.59
N SER A 9 11.35 8.39 -3.56
CA SER A 9 10.22 7.85 -4.32
C SER A 9 8.84 8.47 -4.01
N SER A 10 8.79 9.55 -3.23
CA SER A 10 7.55 10.18 -2.76
C SER A 10 7.42 11.66 -3.14
N ALA A 11 8.40 12.21 -3.88
CA ALA A 11 8.41 13.61 -4.28
C ALA A 11 7.27 13.96 -5.26
N ASP A 12 6.90 13.02 -6.13
CA ASP A 12 5.74 13.14 -7.02
C ASP A 12 4.43 13.21 -6.23
N TRP A 13 4.29 12.38 -5.20
CA TRP A 13 3.12 12.37 -4.33
C TRP A 13 3.01 13.67 -3.51
N ASP A 14 4.11 14.16 -2.92
CA ASP A 14 4.16 15.48 -2.26
C ASP A 14 3.68 16.60 -3.19
N MET A 15 4.16 16.61 -4.45
CA MET A 15 3.76 17.60 -5.43
C MET A 15 2.24 17.57 -5.68
N TRP A 16 1.66 16.40 -5.89
CA TRP A 16 0.21 16.27 -6.14
C TRP A 16 -0.63 16.70 -4.94
N LEU A 17 -0.21 16.36 -3.71
CA LEU A 17 -0.90 16.80 -2.50
C LEU A 17 -0.85 18.33 -2.34
N ARG A 18 0.29 18.97 -2.63
CA ARG A 18 0.40 20.43 -2.63
C ARG A 18 -0.46 21.11 -3.70
N ILE A 19 -0.55 20.52 -4.90
CA ILE A 19 -1.43 21.01 -5.97
C ILE A 19 -2.89 20.94 -5.51
N ALA A 20 -3.31 19.82 -4.91
CA ALA A 20 -4.65 19.65 -4.36
C ALA A 20 -4.94 20.66 -3.23
N GLN A 21 -4.02 20.82 -2.28
CA GLN A 21 -4.15 21.78 -1.16
C GLN A 21 -4.24 23.23 -1.64
N ALA A 22 -3.59 23.58 -2.75
CA ALA A 22 -3.68 24.90 -3.36
C ALA A 22 -5.01 25.14 -4.12
N GLY A 23 -5.95 24.18 -4.08
CA GLY A 23 -7.28 24.31 -4.66
C GLY A 23 -7.33 24.07 -6.17
N TYR A 24 -6.25 23.56 -6.77
CA TYR A 24 -6.24 23.22 -8.18
C TYR A 24 -6.98 21.91 -8.44
N GLN A 25 -7.68 21.86 -9.56
CA GLN A 25 -8.33 20.65 -10.04
C GLN A 25 -7.41 19.89 -10.98
N PHE A 26 -7.45 18.57 -10.89
CA PHE A 26 -6.78 17.66 -11.82
C PHE A 26 -7.73 16.51 -12.14
N ALA A 27 -7.54 15.92 -13.32
CA ALA A 27 -8.35 14.81 -13.80
C ALA A 27 -7.43 13.71 -14.32
N CYS A 28 -7.94 12.47 -14.29
CA CYS A 28 -7.26 11.31 -14.85
C CYS A 28 -7.69 11.12 -16.31
N LEU A 29 -6.74 11.18 -17.23
CA LEU A 29 -6.96 10.81 -18.62
C LEU A 29 -7.08 9.28 -18.72
N GLN A 30 -8.21 8.78 -19.20
CA GLN A 30 -8.50 7.34 -19.29
C GLN A 30 -7.82 6.66 -20.49
N GLU A 31 -6.76 7.26 -21.02
CA GLU A 31 -5.98 6.74 -22.14
C GLU A 31 -4.54 6.42 -21.68
N PRO A 32 -3.94 5.31 -22.14
CA PRO A 32 -2.54 5.02 -21.86
C PRO A 32 -1.63 6.06 -22.55
N LEU A 33 -1.04 6.96 -21.77
CA LEU A 33 -0.14 8.01 -22.27
C LEU A 33 1.30 7.53 -22.50
N GLY A 34 1.66 6.36 -21.98
CA GLY A 34 3.00 5.81 -22.12
C GLY A 34 3.18 4.45 -21.44
N ALA A 35 4.34 3.84 -21.67
CA ALA A 35 4.71 2.58 -21.03
C ALA A 35 5.46 2.85 -19.72
N TYR A 36 5.07 2.15 -18.65
CA TYR A 36 5.75 2.22 -17.36
C TYR A 36 6.80 1.11 -17.25
N ARG A 37 8.07 1.47 -17.12
CA ARG A 37 9.17 0.51 -16.93
C ARG A 37 9.40 0.25 -15.44
N ILE A 38 9.32 -1.00 -15.02
CA ILE A 38 9.63 -1.45 -13.65
C ILE A 38 11.03 -2.05 -13.64
N GLN A 39 11.89 -1.55 -12.76
CA GLN A 39 13.25 -2.07 -12.58
C GLN A 39 13.46 -2.57 -11.14
N PRO A 40 14.17 -3.70 -10.94
CA PRO A 40 14.43 -4.25 -9.61
C PRO A 40 15.19 -3.29 -8.68
N ASP A 41 16.01 -2.40 -9.23
CA ASP A 41 16.86 -1.42 -8.55
C ASP A 41 16.26 0.00 -8.54
N SER A 42 14.97 0.14 -8.87
CA SER A 42 14.28 1.43 -8.79
C SER A 42 14.20 1.97 -7.36
N MET A 43 13.95 3.28 -7.21
CA MET A 43 13.77 3.89 -5.87
C MET A 43 12.70 3.20 -5.01
N MET A 44 11.74 2.52 -5.65
CA MET A 44 10.67 1.77 -4.97
C MET A 44 11.15 0.47 -4.32
N SER A 45 12.34 -0.03 -4.65
CA SER A 45 12.85 -1.31 -4.09
C SER A 45 13.52 -1.16 -2.73
N ASN A 46 13.97 0.05 -2.36
CA ASN A 46 14.41 0.34 -1.00
C ASN A 46 13.21 0.67 -0.11
N VAL A 47 12.53 -0.38 0.37
CA VAL A 47 11.29 -0.26 1.16
C VAL A 47 11.46 0.59 2.44
N PRO A 48 12.55 0.49 3.22
CA PRO A 48 12.78 1.39 4.36
C PRO A 48 12.81 2.87 3.99
N LYS A 49 13.54 3.22 2.92
CA LYS A 49 13.63 4.61 2.46
C LYS A 49 12.29 5.09 1.92
N LEU A 50 11.56 4.22 1.22
CA LEU A 50 10.20 4.49 0.76
C LEU A 50 9.25 4.76 1.93
N GLU A 51 9.24 3.91 2.95
CA GLU A 51 8.43 4.06 4.16
C GLU A 51 8.70 5.41 4.83
N HIS A 52 9.97 5.75 5.04
CA HIS A 52 10.34 7.06 5.60
C HIS A 52 9.80 8.22 4.76
N GLY A 53 9.96 8.15 3.43
CA GLY A 53 9.50 9.19 2.52
C GLY A 53 7.99 9.41 2.55
N VAL A 54 7.19 8.33 2.52
CA VAL A 54 5.73 8.46 2.53
C VAL A 54 5.20 8.99 3.87
N PHE A 55 5.80 8.61 4.99
CA PHE A 55 5.40 9.17 6.29
C PHE A 55 5.81 10.63 6.44
N ALA A 56 7.00 11.02 5.96
CA ALA A 56 7.40 12.43 5.96
C ALA A 56 6.44 13.32 5.14
N VAL A 57 5.95 12.82 4.00
CA VAL A 57 4.93 13.51 3.20
C VAL A 57 3.61 13.66 3.96
N LEU A 58 3.14 12.60 4.62
CA LEU A 58 1.91 12.68 5.43
C LEU A 58 2.08 13.65 6.61
N ASP A 59 3.19 13.56 7.34
CA ASP A 59 3.48 14.42 8.49
C ASP A 59 3.46 15.89 8.07
N LYS A 60 4.11 16.22 6.95
CA LYS A 60 4.11 17.55 6.37
C LYS A 60 2.70 18.03 6.01
N VAL A 61 1.92 17.19 5.34
CA VAL A 61 0.54 17.53 4.92
C VAL A 61 -0.36 17.80 6.12
N PHE A 62 -0.33 16.93 7.14
CA PHE A 62 -1.17 17.06 8.33
C PHE A 62 -0.64 18.05 9.37
N ALA A 63 0.57 18.59 9.18
CA ALA A 63 1.09 19.70 9.97
C ALA A 63 0.61 21.08 9.48
N ASP A 64 0.00 21.18 8.29
CA ASP A 64 -0.51 22.46 7.79
C ASP A 64 -1.73 22.91 8.60
N PRO A 65 -1.68 24.05 9.31
CA PRO A 65 -2.81 24.56 10.09
C PRO A 65 -4.00 25.01 9.21
N LYS A 66 -3.81 25.14 7.90
CA LYS A 66 -4.87 25.53 6.94
C LYS A 66 -5.61 24.33 6.36
N LEU A 67 -5.29 23.11 6.81
CA LEU A 67 -5.93 21.91 6.28
C LEU A 67 -7.46 21.95 6.52
N PRO A 68 -8.28 21.69 5.50
CA PRO A 68 -9.72 21.59 5.66
C PRO A 68 -10.12 20.52 6.69
N ALA A 69 -11.21 20.75 7.43
CA ALA A 69 -11.64 19.89 8.52
C ALA A 69 -12.02 18.47 8.06
N ASP A 70 -12.58 18.33 6.87
CA ASP A 70 -12.90 17.05 6.23
C ASP A 70 -11.64 16.26 5.84
N VAL A 71 -10.59 16.95 5.39
CA VAL A 71 -9.27 16.33 5.14
C VAL A 71 -8.62 15.91 6.46
N LEU A 72 -8.70 16.75 7.50
CA LEU A 72 -8.17 16.40 8.81
C LEU A 72 -8.90 15.18 9.41
N ALA A 73 -10.21 15.05 9.17
CA ALA A 73 -11.01 13.93 9.65
C ALA A 73 -10.57 12.57 9.10
N VAL A 74 -9.90 12.52 7.94
CA VAL A 74 -9.39 11.26 7.35
C VAL A 74 -7.94 10.96 7.71
N LYS A 75 -7.34 11.69 8.67
CA LYS A 75 -5.93 11.52 9.06
C LYS A 75 -5.60 10.07 9.42
N GLU A 76 -6.30 9.48 10.39
CA GLU A 76 -6.03 8.11 10.82
C GLU A 76 -6.20 7.10 9.68
N GLN A 77 -7.22 7.29 8.84
CA GLN A 77 -7.43 6.47 7.65
C GLN A 77 -6.26 6.58 6.66
N ALA A 78 -5.70 7.78 6.46
CA ALA A 78 -4.56 8.00 5.58
C ALA A 78 -3.30 7.29 6.11
N TYR A 79 -2.96 7.48 7.39
CA TYR A 79 -1.81 6.78 8.00
C TYR A 79 -2.00 5.27 8.01
N GLY A 80 -3.19 4.78 8.37
CA GLY A 80 -3.50 3.34 8.34
C GLY A 80 -3.44 2.76 6.93
N GLY A 81 -3.81 3.53 5.92
CA GLY A 81 -3.65 3.16 4.50
C GLY A 81 -2.18 3.03 4.10
N ILE A 82 -1.34 3.99 4.48
CA ILE A 82 0.10 3.95 4.19
C ILE A 82 0.79 2.80 4.94
N HIS A 83 0.48 2.59 6.22
CA HIS A 83 0.98 1.43 6.97
C HIS A 83 0.60 0.10 6.30
N LEU A 84 -0.64 -0.05 5.82
CA LEU A 84 -1.05 -1.27 5.14
C LEU A 84 -0.26 -1.48 3.83
N TRP A 85 -0.07 -0.41 3.07
CA TRP A 85 0.63 -0.41 1.79
C TRP A 85 2.14 -0.68 1.94
N THR A 86 2.79 -0.14 2.98
CA THR A 86 4.19 -0.43 3.31
C THR A 86 4.37 -1.83 3.89
N ALA A 87 3.41 -2.35 4.67
CA ALA A 87 3.45 -3.71 5.19
C ALA A 87 3.59 -4.74 4.04
N TRP A 88 2.76 -4.64 3.00
CA TRP A 88 2.83 -5.54 1.85
C TRP A 88 4.18 -5.50 1.13
N ARG A 89 4.80 -4.33 1.03
CA ARG A 89 6.13 -4.17 0.43
C ARG A 89 7.22 -4.81 1.29
N HIS A 90 7.15 -4.65 2.61
CA HIS A 90 8.09 -5.32 3.50
C HIS A 90 7.92 -6.83 3.48
N TYR A 91 6.69 -7.35 3.43
CA TYR A 91 6.44 -8.77 3.22
C TYR A 91 7.04 -9.26 1.89
N ALA A 92 6.82 -8.52 0.80
CA ALA A 92 7.40 -8.86 -0.50
C ALA A 92 8.93 -8.83 -0.51
N ALA A 93 9.54 -7.94 0.28
CA ALA A 93 10.99 -7.82 0.44
C ALA A 93 11.59 -8.76 1.50
N GLY A 94 10.78 -9.59 2.17
CA GLY A 94 11.25 -10.50 3.21
C GLY A 94 11.62 -9.85 4.54
N ARG A 95 11.17 -8.62 4.79
CA ARG A 95 11.50 -7.83 5.99
C ARG A 95 10.41 -7.97 7.05
N TRP A 96 10.39 -9.14 7.70
CA TRP A 96 9.26 -9.58 8.53
C TRP A 96 8.94 -8.64 9.69
N ASP A 97 9.95 -8.17 10.43
CA ASP A 97 9.73 -7.30 11.59
C ASP A 97 9.07 -5.96 11.19
N ASP A 98 9.56 -5.34 10.11
CA ASP A 98 8.99 -4.10 9.58
C ASP A 98 7.61 -4.32 8.97
N ALA A 99 7.39 -5.48 8.33
CA ALA A 99 6.09 -5.86 7.79
C ALA A 99 5.05 -6.02 8.91
N GLN A 100 5.40 -6.73 9.97
CA GLN A 100 4.56 -6.93 11.15
C GLN A 100 4.29 -5.62 11.87
N ARG A 101 5.30 -4.76 12.08
CA ARG A 101 5.10 -3.43 12.68
C ARG A 101 4.08 -2.62 11.90
N ASN A 102 4.24 -2.55 10.57
CA ASN A 102 3.34 -1.78 9.72
C ASN A 102 1.93 -2.39 9.68
N LEU A 103 1.80 -3.71 9.59
CA LEU A 103 0.48 -4.35 9.63
C LEU A 103 -0.21 -4.14 10.98
N THR A 104 0.53 -4.22 12.09
CA THR A 104 0.00 -3.92 13.44
C THR A 104 -0.64 -2.53 13.48
N HIS A 105 0.10 -1.50 13.08
CA HIS A 105 -0.39 -0.11 13.08
C HIS A 105 -1.54 0.11 12.09
N ALA A 106 -1.49 -0.55 10.92
CA ALA A 106 -2.59 -0.49 9.96
C ALA A 106 -3.91 -1.00 10.58
N LEU A 107 -3.87 -2.12 11.31
CA LEU A 107 -5.06 -2.71 11.95
C LEU A 107 -5.53 -1.91 13.17
N GLU A 108 -4.61 -1.28 13.91
CA GLU A 108 -4.95 -0.38 15.02
C GLU A 108 -5.70 0.86 14.53
N LEU A 109 -5.23 1.48 13.44
CA LEU A 109 -5.86 2.67 12.84
C LEU A 109 -7.09 2.34 11.99
N ARG A 110 -7.24 1.09 11.57
CA ARG A 110 -8.35 0.62 10.70
C ARG A 110 -8.97 -0.67 11.27
N PRO A 111 -9.61 -0.61 12.44
CA PRO A 111 -10.13 -1.80 13.12
C PRO A 111 -11.22 -2.53 12.32
N HIS A 112 -11.87 -1.85 11.36
CA HIS A 112 -12.83 -2.50 10.46
C HIS A 112 -12.19 -3.58 9.59
N LEU A 113 -10.88 -3.54 9.34
CA LEU A 113 -10.17 -4.59 8.60
C LEU A 113 -10.06 -5.91 9.38
N VAL A 114 -10.18 -5.86 10.71
CA VAL A 114 -10.26 -7.05 11.57
C VAL A 114 -11.72 -7.49 11.72
N ALA A 115 -12.64 -6.52 11.89
CA ALA A 115 -14.07 -6.81 12.03
C ALA A 115 -14.70 -7.38 10.75
N GLN A 116 -14.16 -6.99 9.59
CA GLN A 116 -14.60 -7.40 8.25
C GLN A 116 -13.36 -7.83 7.42
N PRO A 117 -12.81 -9.03 7.69
CA PRO A 117 -11.57 -9.51 7.09
C PRO A 117 -11.57 -9.52 5.55
N GLU A 118 -12.74 -9.60 4.91
CA GLU A 118 -12.88 -9.59 3.46
C GLU A 118 -12.25 -8.34 2.80
N HIS A 119 -12.32 -7.16 3.44
CA HIS A 119 -11.68 -5.95 2.93
C HIS A 119 -10.16 -6.06 2.97
N LEU A 120 -9.62 -6.63 4.04
CA LEU A 120 -8.18 -6.89 4.15
C LEU A 120 -7.73 -7.92 3.11
N LEU A 121 -8.50 -9.01 2.93
CA LEU A 121 -8.21 -10.02 1.93
C LEU A 121 -8.25 -9.45 0.51
N GLN A 122 -9.16 -8.51 0.23
CA GLN A 122 -9.20 -7.82 -1.06
C GLN A 122 -7.95 -6.96 -1.27
N HIS A 123 -7.52 -6.19 -0.26
CA HIS A 123 -6.26 -5.44 -0.32
C HIS A 123 -5.06 -6.37 -0.54
N LEU A 124 -4.97 -7.47 0.20
CA LEU A 124 -3.90 -8.46 0.06
C LEU A 124 -3.89 -9.10 -1.33
N CYS A 125 -5.06 -9.49 -1.85
CA CYS A 125 -5.19 -10.08 -3.19
C CYS A 125 -4.73 -9.11 -4.28
N ASN A 126 -5.16 -7.84 -4.19
CA ASN A 126 -4.75 -6.81 -5.15
C ASN A 126 -3.22 -6.60 -5.16
N ASP A 127 -2.58 -6.57 -3.98
CA ASP A 127 -1.13 -6.39 -3.89
C ASP A 127 -0.38 -7.65 -4.33
N ALA A 128 -0.87 -8.84 -3.95
CA ALA A 128 -0.34 -10.15 -4.38
C ALA A 128 -0.36 -10.29 -5.89
N LEU A 129 -1.41 -9.82 -6.55
CA LEU A 129 -1.50 -9.82 -8.00
C LEU A 129 -0.75 -8.64 -8.62
N SER A 130 -0.19 -7.69 -7.89
CA SER A 130 0.53 -6.59 -8.54
C SER A 130 1.71 -7.11 -9.39
N VAL A 131 2.05 -6.39 -10.47
CA VAL A 131 3.19 -6.72 -11.35
C VAL A 131 4.55 -6.71 -10.63
N ARG A 132 4.58 -6.29 -9.37
CA ARG A 132 5.79 -6.25 -8.52
C ARG A 132 5.98 -7.54 -7.72
N ILE A 133 4.97 -8.40 -7.64
CA ILE A 133 5.04 -9.69 -6.96
C ILE A 133 5.20 -10.79 -8.02
N SER A 134 6.36 -11.44 -8.02
CA SER A 134 6.67 -12.51 -8.97
C SER A 134 5.98 -13.83 -8.66
N ASN A 135 5.67 -14.10 -7.39
CA ASN A 135 5.00 -15.32 -6.96
C ASN A 135 3.87 -14.97 -5.96
N PRO A 136 2.65 -14.70 -6.46
CA PRO A 136 1.51 -14.28 -5.63
C PRO A 136 1.13 -15.31 -4.56
N VAL A 137 1.20 -16.60 -4.89
CA VAL A 137 0.87 -17.69 -3.96
C VAL A 137 1.89 -17.76 -2.81
N LYS A 138 3.19 -17.67 -3.12
CA LYS A 138 4.23 -17.64 -2.09
C LYS A 138 4.09 -16.40 -1.21
N PHE A 139 3.83 -15.24 -1.82
CA PHE A 139 3.62 -13.99 -1.07
C PHE A 139 2.50 -14.11 -0.04
N VAL A 140 1.32 -14.65 -0.42
CA VAL A 140 0.23 -14.88 0.54
C VAL A 140 0.65 -15.84 1.65
N LYS A 141 1.33 -16.95 1.31
CA LYS A 141 1.83 -17.90 2.32
C LYS A 141 2.81 -17.23 3.29
N ASP A 142 3.71 -16.39 2.80
CA ASP A 142 4.67 -15.66 3.63
C ASP A 142 3.96 -14.69 4.58
N VAL A 143 2.96 -13.95 4.09
CA VAL A 143 2.13 -13.05 4.91
C VAL A 143 1.45 -13.83 6.05
N PHE A 144 0.75 -14.92 5.72
CA PHE A 144 0.04 -15.73 6.73
C PHE A 144 0.98 -16.47 7.69
N GLY A 145 2.19 -16.82 7.23
CA GLY A 145 3.25 -17.39 8.06
C GLY A 145 3.83 -16.41 9.08
N HIS A 146 3.75 -15.12 8.80
CA HIS A 146 4.38 -14.05 9.60
C HIS A 146 3.37 -12.96 10.01
N LEU A 147 2.12 -13.32 10.30
CA LEU A 147 1.15 -12.37 10.84
C LEU A 147 1.59 -11.85 12.23
N PRO A 148 1.38 -10.56 12.54
CA PRO A 148 1.57 -10.04 13.90
C PRO A 148 0.48 -10.57 14.86
N PRO A 149 0.70 -10.46 16.19
CA PRO A 149 -0.25 -10.98 17.19
C PRO A 149 -1.67 -10.41 17.07
N ASN A 150 -1.82 -9.11 16.77
CA ASN A 150 -3.14 -8.48 16.62
C ASN A 150 -3.87 -8.91 15.32
N ALA A 151 -3.21 -9.69 14.47
CA ALA A 151 -3.76 -10.30 13.26
C ALA A 151 -3.99 -11.82 13.42
N ASP A 152 -3.78 -12.42 14.60
CA ASP A 152 -3.90 -13.88 14.76
C ASP A 152 -5.29 -14.42 14.41
N GLY A 153 -6.35 -13.64 14.67
CA GLY A 153 -7.72 -13.97 14.28
C GLY A 153 -7.92 -14.13 12.77
N LEU A 154 -6.98 -13.61 11.95
CA LEU A 154 -7.04 -13.71 10.50
C LEU A 154 -6.53 -15.05 9.97
N ARG A 155 -5.80 -15.86 10.77
CA ARG A 155 -5.19 -17.12 10.30
C ARG A 155 -6.19 -18.08 9.66
N GLY A 156 -7.43 -18.11 10.14
CA GLY A 156 -8.51 -18.94 9.59
C GLY A 156 -8.89 -18.61 8.14
N TYR A 157 -8.56 -17.40 7.67
CA TYR A 157 -8.87 -16.91 6.32
C TYR A 157 -7.79 -17.24 5.28
N HIS A 158 -6.71 -17.93 5.67
CA HIS A 158 -5.64 -18.31 4.74
C HIS A 158 -6.13 -19.06 3.48
N PRO A 159 -7.03 -20.07 3.58
CA PRO A 159 -7.55 -20.75 2.39
C PRO A 159 -8.33 -19.82 1.46
N GLN A 160 -9.11 -18.89 2.01
CA GLN A 160 -9.86 -17.91 1.23
C GLN A 160 -8.94 -16.93 0.51
N ALA A 161 -7.88 -16.46 1.19
CA ALA A 161 -6.88 -15.58 0.58
C ALA A 161 -6.20 -16.24 -0.63
N LEU A 162 -5.80 -17.51 -0.49
CA LEU A 162 -5.25 -18.28 -1.60
C LEU A 162 -6.27 -18.49 -2.72
N GLY A 163 -7.52 -18.80 -2.39
CA GLY A 163 -8.60 -18.92 -3.37
C GLY A 163 -8.77 -17.64 -4.21
N ASN A 164 -8.81 -16.48 -3.57
CA ASN A 164 -8.90 -15.18 -4.25
C ASN A 164 -7.73 -14.96 -5.22
N VAL A 165 -6.50 -15.28 -4.80
CA VAL A 165 -5.32 -15.15 -5.67
C VAL A 165 -5.35 -16.14 -6.84
N HIS A 166 -5.77 -17.39 -6.62
CA HIS A 166 -5.89 -18.37 -7.69
C HIS A 166 -6.95 -17.97 -8.73
N VAL A 167 -8.10 -17.44 -8.30
CA VAL A 167 -9.10 -16.88 -9.22
C VAL A 167 -8.50 -15.73 -10.03
N GLY A 168 -7.79 -14.80 -9.38
CA GLY A 168 -7.17 -13.67 -10.06
C GLY A 168 -6.08 -14.07 -11.06
N LEU A 169 -5.30 -15.12 -10.76
CA LEU A 169 -4.34 -15.70 -11.69
C LEU A 169 -5.03 -16.35 -12.89
N ALA A 170 -6.06 -17.17 -12.66
CA ALA A 170 -6.81 -17.81 -13.75
C ALA A 170 -7.45 -16.79 -14.70
N LEU A 171 -7.95 -15.65 -14.19
CA LEU A 171 -8.48 -14.57 -15.01
C LEU A 171 -7.41 -13.88 -15.86
N ARG A 172 -6.16 -13.80 -15.38
CA ARG A 172 -5.04 -13.25 -16.14
C ARG A 172 -4.61 -14.15 -17.27
N ASP A 173 -4.50 -15.44 -16.98
CA ASP A 173 -4.13 -16.46 -17.97
C ASP A 173 -5.18 -16.48 -19.09
N TYR A 174 -6.47 -16.50 -18.71
CA TYR A 174 -7.57 -16.38 -19.67
C TYR A 174 -7.50 -15.10 -20.52
N GLY A 175 -7.19 -13.96 -19.90
CA GLY A 175 -7.05 -12.67 -20.60
C GLY A 175 -5.82 -12.59 -21.51
N ALA A 176 -4.77 -13.36 -21.22
CA ALA A 176 -3.57 -13.50 -22.04
C ALA A 176 -3.76 -14.48 -23.22
N GLY A 177 -4.80 -15.33 -23.16
CA GLY A 177 -5.09 -16.34 -24.17
C GLY A 177 -4.43 -17.69 -23.92
N ASP A 178 -4.00 -17.95 -22.68
CA ASP A 178 -3.42 -19.22 -22.21
C ASP A 178 -4.46 -20.12 -21.51
#